data_AF-A0AAU5JHT1-F1
#
_entry.id   AF-A0AAU5JHT1-F1
#
_cell.length_a   1.000
_cell.length_b   1.000
_cell.length_c   1.000
_cell.angle_alpha   90.00
_cell.angle_beta   90.00
_cell.angle_gamma   90.00
#
_symmetry.space_group_name_H-M   'P 1'
#
loop_
_entity.id
_entity.type
_entity.pdbx_description
1 polymer ?
#
loop_
_entity_poly.entity_id
_entity_poly.type
_entity_poly.pdbx_seq_one_letter_code
_entity_poly.pdbx_strand_id
1 'polypeptide(L)'
;MPDTGRCSAAHEDDRTPCAGPHDAVTILDGHANAAPGCEHHGARMLASIDGAHVEPGSVVGAATRVLAAADTIRPFCWYENAPRTEASQLSHAENRARNV
;
A
#
# COMPACT_ATOMS: atom_id res chain seq x y z
N MET A 1 0.22 -24.13 7.92
CA MET A 1 -0.72 -23.15 8.51
C MET A 1 -0.37 -21.82 7.87
N PRO A 2 -1.26 -21.12 7.13
CA PRO A 2 -0.88 -19.82 6.63
C PRO A 2 -0.80 -18.85 7.83
N ASP A 3 0.25 -18.06 7.86
CA ASP A 3 0.65 -17.12 8.92
C ASP A 3 -0.55 -16.31 9.46
N THR A 4 -1.01 -16.61 10.69
CA THR A 4 -2.29 -16.10 11.23
C THR A 4 -2.22 -14.68 11.80
N GLY A 5 -1.11 -13.97 11.63
CA GLY A 5 -0.90 -12.66 12.27
C GLY A 5 -0.96 -11.44 11.36
N ARG A 6 -0.88 -11.59 10.03
CA ARG A 6 -0.76 -10.46 9.09
C ARG A 6 -1.80 -10.55 7.97
N CYS A 7 -2.24 -9.40 7.44
CA CYS A 7 -3.15 -9.36 6.30
C CYS A 7 -2.42 -9.73 5.00
N SER A 8 -3.15 -10.17 3.98
CA SER A 8 -2.57 -10.60 2.70
C SER A 8 -1.87 -9.48 1.93
N ALA A 9 -2.30 -8.22 2.12
CA ALA A 9 -1.62 -7.06 1.55
C ALA A 9 -0.28 -6.70 2.23
N ALA A 10 0.11 -7.41 3.29
CA ALA A 10 1.34 -7.11 4.02
C ALA A 10 2.54 -7.80 3.35
N HIS A 11 3.39 -7.02 2.67
CA HIS A 11 4.59 -7.54 2.00
C HIS A 11 5.49 -8.32 2.98
N GLU A 12 6.18 -9.35 2.52
CA GLU A 12 7.03 -10.20 3.37
C GLU A 12 8.14 -9.42 4.09
N ASP A 13 8.74 -8.45 3.39
CA ASP A 13 9.77 -7.56 3.96
C ASP A 13 9.22 -6.44 4.85
N ASP A 14 7.91 -6.17 4.82
CA ASP A 14 7.31 -5.12 5.64
C ASP A 14 7.06 -5.61 7.08
N ARG A 15 8.04 -5.44 7.97
CA ARG A 15 7.92 -5.92 9.35
C ARG A 15 6.94 -5.15 10.25
N THR A 16 6.25 -4.13 9.73
CA THR A 16 5.28 -3.38 10.56
C THR A 16 4.02 -4.21 10.87
N PRO A 17 3.46 -4.04 12.08
CA PRO A 17 2.23 -4.73 12.46
C PRO A 17 1.02 -4.23 11.65
N CYS A 18 0.00 -5.07 11.50
CA CYS A 18 -1.28 -4.65 10.94
C CYS A 18 -1.97 -3.64 11.85
N ALA A 19 -2.80 -2.78 11.26
CA ALA A 19 -3.62 -1.81 12.00
C ALA A 19 -5.09 -1.97 11.60
N GLY A 20 -5.91 -2.48 12.52
CA GLY A 20 -7.33 -2.71 12.29
C GLY A 20 -7.66 -4.01 11.54
N PRO A 21 -8.87 -4.14 10.98
CA PRO A 21 -9.32 -5.36 10.29
C PRO A 21 -8.43 -5.72 9.09
N HIS A 22 -8.16 -7.02 8.91
CA HIS A 22 -7.28 -7.52 7.85
C HIS A 22 -7.92 -7.52 6.45
N ASP A 23 -9.21 -7.20 6.37
CA ASP A 23 -10.04 -7.15 5.17
C ASP A 23 -10.70 -5.77 4.99
N ALA A 24 -10.15 -4.72 5.61
CA ALA A 24 -10.68 -3.36 5.55
C ALA A 24 -10.79 -2.83 4.10
N VAL A 25 -9.86 -3.26 3.23
CA VAL A 25 -9.82 -2.97 1.80
C VAL A 25 -9.36 -4.19 1.00
N THR A 26 -9.54 -4.15 -0.32
CA THR A 26 -8.89 -5.09 -1.26
C THR A 26 -8.01 -4.32 -2.23
N ILE A 27 -6.74 -4.71 -2.34
CA ILE A 27 -5.83 -4.18 -3.36
C ILE A 27 -5.87 -5.09 -4.58
N LEU A 28 -6.06 -4.50 -5.76
CA LEU A 28 -6.03 -5.17 -7.05
C LEU A 28 -4.80 -4.71 -7.83
N ASP A 29 -4.01 -5.67 -8.32
CA ASP A 29 -2.90 -5.36 -9.24
C ASP A 29 -3.38 -5.19 -10.69
N GLY A 30 -2.46 -4.84 -11.60
CA GLY A 30 -2.77 -4.68 -13.03
C GLY A 30 -3.23 -5.96 -13.75
N HIS A 31 -3.17 -7.12 -13.09
CA HIS A 31 -3.63 -8.42 -13.60
C HIS A 31 -4.88 -8.92 -12.86
N ALA A 32 -5.53 -8.07 -12.07
CA ALA A 32 -6.69 -8.38 -11.24
C ALA A 32 -6.44 -9.44 -10.16
N ASN A 33 -5.20 -9.64 -9.73
CA ASN A 33 -4.92 -10.40 -8.51
C ASN A 33 -5.34 -9.55 -7.30
N ALA A 34 -6.02 -10.20 -6.34
CA ALA A 34 -6.60 -9.53 -5.18
C ALA A 34 -5.87 -9.87 -3.89
N ALA A 35 -5.58 -8.84 -3.10
CA ALA A 35 -5.02 -8.97 -1.76
C ALA A 35 -5.86 -8.17 -0.75
N PRO A 36 -6.67 -8.85 0.08
CA PRO A 36 -7.32 -8.22 1.23
C PRO A 36 -6.28 -7.66 2.20
N GLY A 37 -6.53 -6.46 2.72
CA GLY A 37 -5.58 -5.72 3.54
C GLY A 37 -6.25 -4.88 4.62
N CYS A 38 -5.49 -4.65 5.69
CA CYS A 38 -5.77 -3.54 6.60
C CYS A 38 -5.42 -2.20 5.93
N GLU A 39 -5.88 -1.08 6.48
CA GLU A 39 -5.62 0.25 5.88
C GLU A 39 -4.11 0.56 5.78
N HIS A 40 -3.35 0.16 6.79
CA HIS A 40 -1.90 0.39 6.83
C HIS A 40 -1.16 -0.33 5.69
N HIS A 41 -1.31 -1.65 5.60
CA HIS A 41 -0.64 -2.43 4.57
C HIS A 41 -1.26 -2.22 3.18
N GLY A 42 -2.57 -1.99 3.10
CA GLY A 42 -3.25 -1.62 1.86
C GLY A 42 -2.67 -0.36 1.23
N ALA A 43 -2.43 0.69 2.03
CA ALA A 43 -1.84 1.94 1.52
C ALA A 43 -0.40 1.77 1.05
N ARG A 44 0.41 1.00 1.79
CA ARG A 44 1.81 0.73 1.43
C ARG A 44 1.94 -0.14 0.19
N MET A 45 1.05 -1.13 0.05
CA MET A 45 0.98 -1.98 -1.13
C MET A 45 0.53 -1.19 -2.36
N LEU A 46 -0.54 -0.40 -2.23
CA LEU A 46 -1.05 0.47 -3.29
C LEU A 46 0.02 1.45 -3.79
N ALA A 47 0.81 2.04 -2.89
CA ALA A 47 1.91 2.93 -3.25
C ALA A 47 3.09 2.23 -3.94
N SER A 48 3.17 0.90 -3.90
CA SER A 48 4.35 0.15 -4.37
C SER A 48 4.11 -0.63 -5.66
N ILE A 49 2.85 -0.84 -6.06
CA ILE A 49 2.49 -1.58 -7.27
C ILE A 49 2.00 -0.59 -8.34
N ASP A 50 2.69 -0.59 -9.48
CA ASP A 50 2.25 0.19 -10.64
C ASP A 50 0.91 -0.33 -11.19
N GLY A 51 0.01 0.60 -11.52
CA GLY A 51 -1.33 0.28 -12.01
C GLY A 51 -2.27 -0.37 -10.98
N ALA A 52 -1.90 -0.44 -9.71
CA ALA A 52 -2.79 -0.96 -8.67
C ALA A 52 -3.94 0.00 -8.37
N HIS A 53 -5.07 -0.57 -7.93
CA HIS A 53 -6.22 0.17 -7.41
C HIS A 53 -6.75 -0.47 -6.13
N VAL A 54 -7.52 0.31 -5.39
CA VAL A 54 -8.11 -0.11 -4.10
C VAL A 54 -9.62 -0.18 -4.22
N GLU A 55 -10.17 -1.30 -3.76
CA GLU A 55 -11.61 -1.53 -3.65
C GLU A 55 -12.05 -1.52 -2.17
N PRO A 56 -13.31 -1.13 -1.88
CA PRO A 56 -13.87 -1.20 -0.54
C PRO A 56 -13.85 -2.62 0.04
N GLY A 57 -13.60 -2.73 1.34
CA GLY A 57 -13.69 -3.99 2.09
C GLY A 57 -14.67 -3.86 3.27
N SER A 58 -14.31 -4.48 4.40
CA SER A 58 -15.16 -4.56 5.60
C SER A 58 -15.39 -3.22 6.31
N VAL A 59 -14.52 -2.22 6.07
CA VAL A 59 -14.57 -0.93 6.77
C VAL A 59 -15.00 0.19 5.81
N VAL A 60 -16.16 0.79 6.09
CA VAL A 60 -16.69 1.89 5.29
C VAL A 60 -15.72 3.08 5.29
N GLY A 61 -15.42 3.59 4.10
CA GLY A 61 -14.51 4.72 3.88
C GLY A 61 -13.02 4.38 3.99
N ALA A 62 -12.65 3.13 4.30
CA ALA A 62 -11.24 2.72 4.36
C ALA A 62 -10.53 2.85 3.01
N ALA A 63 -11.19 2.50 1.89
CA ALA A 63 -10.61 2.65 0.56
C ALA A 63 -10.18 4.10 0.25
N THR A 64 -11.00 5.09 0.61
CA THR A 64 -10.66 6.51 0.44
C THR A 64 -9.47 6.92 1.31
N ARG A 65 -9.42 6.48 2.57
CA ARG A 65 -8.29 6.77 3.48
C ARG A 65 -7.00 6.12 2.99
N VAL A 66 -7.09 4.88 2.51
CA VAL A 66 -5.98 4.13 1.92
C VAL A 66 -5.44 4.85 0.69
N LEU A 67 -6.32 5.28 -0.23
CA LEU A 67 -5.92 6.03 -1.42
C LEU A 67 -5.20 7.34 -1.05
N ALA A 68 -5.76 8.10 -0.10
CA ALA A 68 -5.17 9.34 0.39
C ALA A 68 -3.81 9.12 1.09
N ALA A 69 -3.67 8.05 1.87
CA ALA A 69 -2.42 7.71 2.53
C ALA A 69 -1.34 7.29 1.52
N ALA A 70 -1.70 6.43 0.55
CA ALA A 70 -0.80 5.92 -0.48
C ALA A 70 -0.14 7.03 -1.29
N ASP A 71 -0.87 8.11 -1.58
CA ASP A 71 -0.36 9.29 -2.29
C ASP A 71 0.89 9.93 -1.66
N THR A 72 1.02 9.81 -0.34
CA THR A 72 2.13 10.36 0.44
C THR A 72 3.23 9.34 0.77
N ILE A 73 2.96 8.05 0.54
CA ILE A 73 3.88 6.96 0.84
C ILE A 73 4.82 6.74 -0.34
N ARG A 74 6.10 6.58 -0.05
CA ARG A 74 7.08 6.19 -1.07
C ARG A 74 6.91 4.69 -1.42
N PRO A 75 7.07 4.29 -2.69
CA PRO A 75 7.11 2.88 -3.08
C PRO A 75 8.15 2.10 -2.27
N PHE A 76 7.81 0.87 -1.87
CA PHE A 76 8.66 -0.01 -1.07
C PHE A 76 9.24 0.69 0.18
N CYS A 77 8.39 1.42 0.91
CA CYS A 77 8.79 2.22 2.06
C CYS A 77 9.38 1.41 3.24
N TRP A 78 9.30 0.08 3.22
CA TRP A 78 10.03 -0.78 4.17
C TRP A 78 11.54 -0.86 3.89
N TYR A 79 12.02 -0.42 2.71
CA TYR A 79 13.45 -0.25 2.44
C TYR A 79 13.91 1.18 2.80
N GLU A 80 14.26 1.36 4.07
CA GLU A 80 14.64 2.66 4.64
C GLU A 80 16.00 3.19 4.12
N ASN A 81 16.92 2.28 3.79
CA ASN A 81 18.30 2.62 3.40
C ASN A 81 18.55 2.59 1.88
N ALA A 82 17.51 2.36 1.07
CA ALA A 82 17.66 2.33 -0.39
C ALA A 82 17.80 3.76 -0.96
N PRO A 83 18.84 4.05 -1.77
CA PRO A 83 18.97 5.34 -2.45
C PRO A 83 17.71 5.68 -3.28
N ARG A 84 17.28 6.94 -3.22
CA ARG A 84 16.10 7.47 -3.93
C ARG A 84 16.55 8.55 -4.91
N THR A 85 17.00 8.13 -6.09
CA THR A 85 17.54 9.01 -7.14
C THR A 85 16.56 9.23 -8.28
N GLU A 86 15.59 8.34 -8.46
CA GLU A 86 14.62 8.37 -9.55
C GLU A 86 13.20 8.75 -9.08
N ALA A 87 12.40 9.34 -9.97
CA ALA A 87 11.01 9.73 -9.69
C ALA A 87 10.12 8.52 -9.30
N SER A 88 10.38 7.35 -9.87
CA SER A 88 9.69 6.10 -9.55
C SER A 88 9.92 5.60 -8.12
N GLN A 89 10.85 6.22 -7.39
CA GLN A 89 11.18 5.87 -6.01
C GLN A 89 10.58 6.84 -4.99
N LEU A 90 9.90 7.89 -5.46
CA LEU A 90 9.26 8.94 -4.66
C LEU A 90 7.76 8.72 -4.58
N SER A 91 7.11 9.34 -3.60
CA SER A 91 5.65 9.34 -3.55
C SER A 91 5.05 10.24 -4.64
N HIS A 92 3.77 10.04 -4.96
CA HIS A 92 3.07 10.90 -5.90
C HIS A 92 3.03 12.37 -5.42
N ALA A 93 2.87 12.60 -4.12
CA ALA A 93 2.95 13.94 -3.54
C ALA A 93 4.32 14.60 -3.75
N GLU A 94 5.41 13.85 -3.59
CA GLU A 94 6.77 14.35 -3.86
C GLU A 94 7.00 14.64 -5.34
N ASN A 95 6.53 13.77 -6.23
CA ASN A 95 6.64 13.96 -7.68
C ASN A 95 5.88 15.21 -8.13
N ARG A 96 4.65 15.42 -7.63
CA ARG A 96 3.90 16.66 -7.86
C ARG A 96 4.63 17.90 -7.35
N ALA A 97 5.24 17.84 -6.17
CA ALA A 97 6.00 18.97 -5.64
C ALA A 97 7.26 19.29 -6.47
N ARG A 98 7.78 18.31 -7.22
CA ARG A 98 8.93 18.45 -8.12
C ARG A 98 8.54 18.75 -9.56
N ASN A 99 7.25 18.78 -9.88
CA ASN A 99 6.71 18.87 -11.25
C ASN A 99 7.28 17.78 -12.19
N VAL A 100 7.44 16.56 -11.68
CA VAL A 100 7.88 15.37 -12.44
C VAL A 100 6.83 14.27 -12.41
#